data_AF-A0A077KCZ7-F1
#
_entry.id   AF-A0A077KCZ7-F1
#
_cell.length_a   1.000
_cell.length_b   1.000
_cell.length_c   1.000
_cell.angle_alpha   90.00
_cell.angle_beta   90.00
_cell.angle_gamma   90.00
#
_symmetry.space_group_name_H-M   'P 1'
#
loop_
_entity.id
_entity.type
_entity.pdbx_description
1 polymer ?
#
loop_
_entity_poly.entity_id
_entity_poly.type
_entity_poly.pdbx_seq_one_letter_code
_entity_poly.pdbx_strand_id
1 'polypeptide(L)'
;MDNTAKYFHFKYDHKNPFEIVKEIISKGKSPLYAIKEIKEKFPAFSLIEAKEVVAIATSEHKSLYDYQGDLFIQLENLNEEIE
;
A
#
# COMPACT_ATOMS: atom_id res chain seq x y z
N MET A 1 -5.78 -13.11 2.49
CA MET A 1 -4.82 -13.90 1.68
C MET A 1 -3.52 -13.11 1.62
N ASP A 2 -2.34 -13.73 1.73
CA ASP A 2 -1.08 -12.98 1.69
C ASP A 2 -0.70 -12.63 0.25
N ASN A 3 -0.89 -11.37 -0.13
CA ASN A 3 -0.63 -10.88 -1.48
C ASN A 3 0.81 -10.40 -1.67
N THR A 4 1.67 -10.51 -0.66
CA THR A 4 3.07 -10.04 -0.73
C THR A 4 3.84 -10.72 -1.87
N ALA A 5 3.67 -12.04 -2.01
CA ALA A 5 4.36 -12.84 -3.03
C ALA A 5 4.00 -12.41 -4.46
N LYS A 6 2.79 -11.86 -4.66
CA LYS A 6 2.33 -11.37 -5.96
C LYS A 6 3.24 -10.27 -6.51
N TYR A 7 3.80 -9.42 -5.66
CA TYR A 7 4.55 -8.24 -6.10
C TYR A 7 6.07 -8.37 -5.95
N PHE A 8 6.54 -9.37 -5.22
CA PHE A 8 7.95 -9.50 -4.83
C PHE A 8 8.91 -9.73 -6.02
N HIS A 9 8.40 -10.30 -7.12
CA HIS A 9 9.18 -10.60 -8.31
C HIS A 9 9.34 -9.41 -9.27
N PHE A 10 8.56 -8.34 -9.10
CA PHE A 10 8.73 -7.12 -9.89
C PHE A 10 9.95 -6.35 -9.43
N LYS A 11 10.67 -5.77 -10.38
CA LYS A 11 11.89 -5.01 -10.12
C LYS A 11 11.95 -3.76 -10.98
N TYR A 12 12.34 -2.65 -10.36
CA TYR A 12 12.71 -1.41 -11.01
C TYR A 12 14.00 -0.93 -10.37
N ASP A 13 15.07 -0.74 -11.16
CA ASP A 13 16.39 -0.36 -10.65
C ASP A 13 16.84 -1.22 -9.46
N HIS A 14 16.77 -2.55 -9.62
CA HIS A 14 17.08 -3.58 -8.61
C HIS A 14 16.20 -3.62 -7.35
N LYS A 15 15.28 -2.66 -7.17
CA LYS A 15 14.36 -2.59 -6.03
C LYS A 15 13.00 -3.18 -6.39
N ASN A 16 12.40 -3.89 -5.43
CA ASN A 16 11.01 -4.34 -5.53
C ASN A 16 10.03 -3.21 -5.15
N PRO A 17 8.73 -3.33 -5.48
CA PRO A 17 7.75 -2.29 -5.21
C PRO A 17 7.69 -1.89 -3.72
N PHE A 18 7.82 -2.83 -2.79
CA PHE A 18 7.77 -2.55 -1.35
C PHE A 18 9.00 -1.77 -0.87
N GLU A 19 10.20 -2.08 -1.38
CA GLU A 19 11.42 -1.34 -1.09
C GLU A 19 11.29 0.13 -1.53
N ILE A 20 10.73 0.35 -2.73
CA ILE A 20 10.48 1.69 -3.26
C ILE A 20 9.49 2.46 -2.38
N VAL A 21 8.37 1.84 -1.97
CA VAL A 21 7.41 2.50 -1.08
C VAL A 21 8.06 2.84 0.27
N LYS A 22 8.78 1.91 0.89
CA LYS A 22 9.46 2.15 2.18
C LYS A 22 10.42 3.32 2.11
N GLU A 23 11.18 3.46 1.02
CA GLU A 23 12.08 4.60 0.80
C GLU A 23 11.32 5.92 0.62
N ILE A 24 10.18 5.92 -0.06
CA ILE A 24 9.36 7.13 -0.25
C ILE A 24 8.78 7.59 1.09
N ILE A 25 8.26 6.66 1.88
CA ILE A 25 7.67 6.96 3.19
C ILE A 25 8.74 7.38 4.20
N SER A 26 9.93 6.77 4.19
CA SER A 26 11.03 7.19 5.07
C SER A 26 11.52 8.62 4.80
N LYS A 27 11.29 9.14 3.58
CA LYS A 27 11.51 10.54 3.20
C LYS A 27 10.36 11.47 3.60
N GLY A 28 9.38 11.00 4.38
CA GLY A 28 8.23 11.76 4.85
C GLY A 28 7.20 12.08 3.77
N LYS A 29 7.22 11.37 2.63
CA LYS A 29 6.21 11.55 1.58
C LYS A 29 4.92 10.81 1.93
N SER A 30 3.80 11.30 1.40
CA SER A 30 2.50 10.69 1.66
C SER A 30 2.30 9.36 0.93
N PRO A 31 1.43 8.48 1.43
CA PRO A 31 1.04 7.25 0.72
C PRO A 31 0.51 7.52 -0.70
N LEU A 32 -0.22 8.62 -0.91
CA LEU A 32 -0.71 8.98 -2.25
C LEU A 32 0.43 9.28 -3.23
N TYR A 33 1.50 9.93 -2.76
CA TYR A 33 2.70 10.13 -3.56
C TYR A 33 3.35 8.78 -3.91
N ALA A 34 3.43 7.85 -2.94
CA ALA A 34 3.96 6.51 -3.20
C ALA A 34 3.14 5.74 -4.26
N ILE A 35 1.80 5.83 -4.24
CA ILE A 35 0.93 5.21 -5.26
C ILE A 35 1.26 5.74 -6.65
N LYS A 36 1.43 7.07 -6.78
CA LYS A 36 1.80 7.70 -8.04
C LYS A 36 3.15 7.16 -8.55
N GLU A 37 4.16 7.12 -7.69
CA GLU A 37 5.50 6.65 -8.06
C GLU A 37 5.52 5.17 -8.46
N ILE A 38 4.72 4.33 -7.80
CA ILE A 38 4.56 2.91 -8.18
C ILE A 38 3.90 2.79 -9.55
N LYS A 39 2.87 3.60 -9.83
CA LYS A 39 2.22 3.61 -11.15
C LYS A 39 3.15 4.04 -12.27
N GLU A 40 4.07 4.98 -12.01
CA GLU A 40 5.06 5.45 -12.98
C GLU A 40 6.16 4.41 -13.22
N LYS A 41 6.67 3.76 -12.17
CA LYS A 41 7.74 2.74 -12.28
C LYS A 41 7.27 1.38 -12.75
N PHE A 42 6.02 1.03 -12.46
CA PHE A 42 5.38 -0.22 -12.86
C PHE A 42 4.08 0.08 -13.63
N PRO A 43 4.16 0.52 -14.90
CA PRO A 43 2.98 0.91 -15.67
C PRO A 43 1.93 -0.20 -15.82
N ALA A 44 2.36 -1.46 -15.78
CA ALA A 44 1.49 -2.64 -15.83
C ALA A 44 0.58 -2.80 -14.60
N PHE A 45 0.93 -2.18 -13.46
CA PHE A 45 0.08 -2.22 -12.28
C PHE A 45 -1.17 -1.39 -12.52
N SER A 46 -2.32 -1.98 -12.23
CA SER A 46 -3.56 -1.25 -12.03
C SER A 46 -3.46 -0.32 -10.82
N LEU A 47 -4.40 0.62 -10.70
CA LEU A 47 -4.47 1.47 -9.52
C LEU A 47 -4.73 0.66 -8.24
N ILE A 48 -5.49 -0.44 -8.34
CA ILE A 48 -5.78 -1.34 -7.21
C ILE A 48 -4.49 -2.00 -6.73
N GLU A 49 -3.66 -2.47 -7.64
CA GLU A 49 -2.38 -3.11 -7.31
C GLU A 49 -1.39 -2.12 -6.71
N ALA A 50 -1.31 -0.91 -7.24
CA ALA A 50 -0.48 0.14 -6.65
C ALA A 50 -0.92 0.51 -5.22
N LYS A 51 -2.25 0.60 -4.98
CA LYS A 51 -2.81 0.79 -3.64
C LYS A 51 -2.47 -0.37 -2.70
N GLU A 52 -2.60 -1.60 -3.19
CA GLU A 52 -2.30 -2.80 -2.41
C GLU A 52 -0.84 -2.87 -1.99
N VAL A 53 0.10 -2.60 -2.91
CA VAL A 53 1.53 -2.52 -2.59
C VAL A 53 1.80 -1.51 -1.49
N VAL A 54 1.19 -0.32 -1.58
CA VAL A 54 1.38 0.73 -0.56
C VAL A 54 0.78 0.31 0.76
N ALA A 55 -0.45 -0.21 0.79
CA ALA A 55 -1.10 -0.69 2.01
C ALA A 55 -0.26 -1.76 2.72
N ILE A 56 0.25 -2.75 1.98
CA ILE A 56 1.11 -3.81 2.52
C ILE A 56 2.45 -3.24 3.02
N ALA A 57 3.04 -2.29 2.30
CA ALA A 57 4.35 -1.74 2.67
C ALA A 57 4.32 -0.84 3.92
N THR A 58 3.17 -0.21 4.21
CA THR A 58 3.03 0.81 5.27
C THR A 58 2.16 0.39 6.44
N SER A 59 1.65 -0.84 6.44
CA SER A 59 0.84 -1.38 7.54
C SER A 59 1.22 -2.83 7.84
N GLU A 60 0.57 -3.42 8.83
CA GLU A 60 0.75 -4.84 9.17
C GLU A 60 -0.10 -5.77 8.28
N HIS A 61 -0.91 -5.21 7.38
CA HIS A 61 -1.82 -5.95 6.52
C HIS A 61 -1.10 -6.60 5.34
N LYS A 62 -1.62 -7.75 4.90
CA LYS A 62 -1.04 -8.55 3.82
C LYS A 62 -1.82 -8.47 2.51
N SER A 63 -2.90 -7.69 2.48
CA SER A 63 -3.69 -7.39 1.29
C SER A 63 -4.41 -6.05 1.45
N LEU A 64 -4.86 -5.47 0.34
CA LEU A 64 -5.68 -4.26 0.37
C LEU A 64 -7.04 -4.53 1.04
N TYR A 65 -7.57 -5.73 0.85
CA TYR A 65 -8.84 -6.13 1.44
C TYR A 65 -8.78 -6.14 2.97
N ASP A 66 -7.73 -6.75 3.54
CA ASP A 66 -7.56 -6.81 4.99
C ASP A 66 -7.42 -5.39 5.58
N TYR A 67 -6.61 -4.55 4.93
CA TYR A 67 -6.45 -3.14 5.29
C TYR A 67 -7.77 -2.36 5.27
N GLN A 68 -8.60 -2.57 4.24
CA GLN A 68 -9.88 -1.89 4.12
C GLN A 68 -10.88 -2.36 5.17
N GLY A 69 -10.91 -3.66 5.49
CA GLY A 69 -11.76 -4.21 6.54
C GLY A 69 -11.46 -3.58 7.91
N ASP A 70 -10.18 -3.52 8.28
CA ASP A 70 -9.74 -2.87 9.52
C ASP A 70 -10.06 -1.37 9.54
N LEU A 71 -9.80 -0.67 8.42
CA LEU A 71 -10.14 0.75 8.30
C LEU A 71 -11.63 1.03 8.51
N PHE A 72 -12.52 0.20 7.95
CA PHE A 72 -13.96 0.37 8.16
C PHE A 72 -14.36 0.21 9.62
N ILE A 73 -13.82 -0.80 10.32
CA ILE A 73 -14.08 -1.02 11.74
C ILE A 73 -13.60 0.19 12.57
N GLN A 74 -12.41 0.71 12.28
CA GLN A 74 -11.88 1.90 12.97
C GLN A 74 -12.75 3.13 12.73
N LEU A 75 -13.29 3.30 11.53
CA LEU A 75 -14.18 4.41 11.20
C LEU A 75 -15.54 4.30 11.88
N GLU A 76 -16.11 3.08 12.00
CA GLU A 76 -17.34 2.85 12.74
C GLU A 76 -17.17 3.21 14.22
N ASN A 77 -16.10 2.74 14.86
CA ASN A 77 -15.80 3.05 16.26
C ASN A 77 -15.60 4.56 16.50
N LEU A 78 -14.92 5.26 15.57
CA LEU A 78 -14.73 6.71 15.67
C LEU A 78 -16.06 7.48 15.59
N ASN A 79 -17.05 6.99 14.85
CA ASN A 79 -18.36 7.62 14.79
C ASN A 79 -19.15 7.38 16.08
N GLU A 80 -19.05 6.19 16.68
CA GLU A 80 -19.68 5.88 17.97
C GLU A 80 -19.10 6.69 19.13
N GLU A 81 -17.81 7.03 19.11
CA GLU A 81 -17.17 7.89 20.13
C GLU A 81 -17.61 9.36 20.08
N ILE A 82 -18.23 9.80 18.97
CA ILE A 82 -18.64 11.20 18.75
C ILE A 82 -20.13 11.42 19.08
N GLU A 83 -20.92 10.35 19.27
CA GLU A 83 -22.33 10.39 19.70
C GLU A 83 -22.50 10.37 21.23
#